data_AF-M2Q9T9-F1
#
_entry.id   AF-M2Q9T9-F1
#
_cell.length_a   1.000
_cell.length_b   1.000
_cell.length_c   1.000
_cell.angle_alpha   90.00
_cell.angle_beta   90.00
_cell.angle_gamma   90.00
#
_symmetry.space_group_name_H-M   'P 1'
#
loop_
_entity.id
_entity.type
_entity.pdbx_description
1 polymer ?
#
loop_
_entity_poly.entity_id
_entity_poly.type
_entity_poly.pdbx_seq_one_letter_code
_entity_poly.pdbx_strand_id
1 'polypeptide(L)'
;MPYATNAEPPLSPLFPDPGPTGCDSHLGQESSHAEHKISQSLHLHEVDIGRFFSSEALASDSHNHCVPIMDVLQDPSNVDILIVKPLLRLHDEPPYETVGDMVGFVGRMFEGRVFMHEHHVSHR
;
A
#
# COMPACT_ATOMS: atom_id res chain seq x y z
N MET A 1 -60.15 -6.01 29.78
CA MET A 1 -59.74 -4.87 28.96
C MET A 1 -58.24 -4.95 28.76
N PRO A 2 -57.74 -5.22 27.54
CA PRO A 2 -56.34 -5.47 27.26
C PRO A 2 -55.57 -4.17 27.03
N TYR A 3 -54.36 -4.05 27.58
CA TYR A 3 -53.39 -3.04 27.14
C TYR A 3 -52.57 -3.64 26.00
N ALA A 4 -52.70 -3.05 24.82
CA ALA A 4 -51.90 -3.38 23.65
C ALA A 4 -50.45 -2.92 23.88
N THR A 5 -49.48 -3.83 23.79
CA THR A 5 -48.08 -3.49 23.61
C THR A 5 -47.85 -3.27 22.11
N ASN A 6 -47.59 -2.04 21.71
CA ASN A 6 -47.21 -1.73 20.33
C ASN A 6 -45.76 -2.19 20.15
N ALA A 7 -45.56 -3.29 19.41
CA ALA A 7 -44.24 -3.67 18.92
C ALA A 7 -43.88 -2.75 17.74
N GLU A 8 -42.76 -2.05 17.86
CA GLU A 8 -42.21 -1.27 16.74
C GLU A 8 -41.80 -2.23 15.59
N PRO A 9 -42.11 -1.89 14.33
CA PRO A 9 -41.67 -2.71 13.19
C PRO A 9 -40.15 -2.57 12.99
N PRO A 10 -39.45 -3.65 12.63
CA PRO A 10 -38.00 -3.58 12.40
C PRO A 10 -37.70 -2.68 11.20
N LEU A 11 -36.79 -1.73 11.39
CA LEU A 11 -36.26 -0.89 10.33
C LEU A 11 -35.56 -1.78 9.29
N SER A 12 -36.08 -1.80 8.07
CA SER A 12 -35.44 -2.43 6.93
C SER A 12 -34.08 -1.77 6.64
N PRO A 13 -33.03 -2.55 6.32
CA PRO A 13 -31.71 -2.00 6.03
C PRO A 13 -31.77 -1.10 4.78
N LEU A 14 -31.22 0.12 4.91
CA LEU A 14 -31.24 1.17 3.87
C LEU A 14 -30.29 0.90 2.70
N PHE A 15 -29.53 -0.20 2.72
CA PHE A 15 -28.54 -0.51 1.69
C PHE A 15 -28.66 -1.98 1.28
N PRO A 16 -28.86 -2.29 -0.02
CA PRO A 16 -28.75 -3.64 -0.51
C PRO A 16 -27.30 -4.12 -0.43
N ASP A 17 -27.10 -5.38 -0.03
CA ASP A 17 -25.79 -6.03 0.00
C ASP A 17 -25.10 -5.92 -1.37
N PRO A 18 -23.82 -5.53 -1.44
CA PRO A 18 -23.06 -5.63 -2.67
C PRO A 18 -22.91 -7.12 -3.01
N GLY A 19 -23.54 -7.54 -4.12
CA GLY A 19 -23.40 -8.89 -4.65
C GLY A 19 -21.94 -9.27 -4.92
N PRO A 20 -21.65 -10.56 -5.14
CA PRO A 20 -20.28 -11.04 -5.28
C PRO A 20 -19.61 -10.43 -6.51
N THR A 21 -18.66 -9.53 -6.28
CA THR A 21 -17.79 -8.96 -7.31
C THR A 21 -16.82 -10.03 -7.77
N GLY A 22 -17.22 -10.81 -8.78
CA GLY A 22 -16.33 -11.70 -9.51
C GLY A 22 -15.44 -10.89 -10.44
N CYS A 23 -14.21 -10.60 -10.02
CA CYS A 23 -13.16 -10.06 -10.87
C CYS A 23 -12.10 -11.15 -11.13
N ASP A 24 -12.43 -12.06 -12.05
CA ASP A 24 -11.46 -13.00 -12.61
C ASP A 24 -10.60 -12.28 -13.65
N SER A 25 -9.56 -11.58 -13.22
CA SER A 25 -8.51 -11.06 -14.10
C SER A 25 -7.28 -11.96 -14.05
N HIS A 26 -7.35 -13.09 -14.77
CA HIS A 26 -6.15 -13.76 -15.29
C HIS A 26 -5.50 -12.86 -16.35
N LEU A 27 -4.76 -11.85 -15.91
CA LEU A 27 -3.81 -11.14 -16.76
C LEU A 27 -2.41 -11.49 -16.26
N GLY A 28 -1.70 -12.29 -17.05
CA GLY A 28 -0.32 -12.70 -16.79
C GLY A 28 0.53 -11.47 -16.47
N GLN A 29 1.09 -11.44 -15.27
CA GLN A 29 1.94 -10.35 -14.80
C GLN A 29 3.33 -10.53 -15.40
N GLU A 30 3.63 -9.80 -16.48
CA GLU A 30 5.01 -9.41 -16.74
C GLU A 30 5.38 -8.34 -15.71
N SER A 31 6.23 -8.70 -14.75
CA SER A 31 6.69 -7.80 -13.69
C SER A 31 7.39 -6.59 -14.31
N SER A 32 6.68 -5.48 -14.41
CA SER A 32 7.20 -4.23 -14.95
C SER A 32 8.06 -3.56 -13.88
N HIS A 33 9.38 -3.60 -14.06
CA HIS A 33 10.35 -2.97 -13.17
C HIS A 33 10.59 -1.51 -13.58
N ALA A 34 10.68 -0.59 -12.61
CA ALA A 34 11.06 0.79 -12.88
C ALA A 34 12.38 1.14 -12.20
N GLU A 35 13.25 1.79 -12.96
CA GLU A 35 14.50 2.28 -12.43
C GLU A 35 14.29 3.72 -11.95
N HIS A 36 14.33 3.95 -10.64
CA HIS A 36 14.39 5.31 -10.10
C HIS A 36 15.86 5.65 -9.85
N LYS A 37 16.45 6.47 -10.72
CA LYS A 37 17.81 6.99 -10.51
C LYS A 37 17.80 8.02 -9.39
N ILE A 38 18.53 7.75 -8.31
CA ILE A 38 18.70 8.65 -7.18
C ILE A 38 20.17 9.10 -7.15
N SER A 39 20.46 10.36 -6.81
CA SER A 39 21.86 10.80 -6.61
C SER A 39 22.32 10.47 -5.18
N GLN A 40 23.50 9.86 -5.03
CA GLN A 40 24.02 9.27 -3.77
C GLN A 40 24.20 10.32 -2.67
N SER A 41 24.49 11.57 -3.04
CA SER A 41 24.87 12.61 -2.09
C SER A 41 23.75 13.05 -1.13
N LEU A 42 22.48 12.73 -1.44
CA LEU A 42 21.32 13.18 -0.68
C LEU A 42 20.55 12.05 0.04
N HIS A 43 20.79 10.77 -0.30
CA HIS A 43 19.86 9.68 0.04
C HIS A 43 20.50 8.41 0.65
N LEU A 44 21.68 8.51 1.28
CA LEU A 44 22.31 7.37 1.99
C LEU A 44 21.35 6.60 2.91
N HIS A 45 20.54 7.32 3.69
CA HIS A 45 19.56 6.70 4.59
C HIS A 45 18.39 6.03 3.86
N GLU A 46 18.05 6.45 2.64
CA GLU A 46 16.93 5.87 1.90
C GLU A 46 17.24 4.44 1.46
N VAL A 47 18.48 4.17 1.05
CA VAL A 47 18.93 2.83 0.69
C VAL A 47 18.87 1.90 1.89
N ASP A 48 19.41 2.34 3.04
CA ASP A 48 19.46 1.53 4.25
C ASP A 48 18.06 1.24 4.81
N ILE A 49 17.20 2.26 4.89
CA ILE A 49 15.82 2.12 5.34
C ILE A 49 15.02 1.24 4.37
N GLY A 50 15.15 1.47 3.07
CA GLY A 50 14.44 0.67 2.07
C GLY A 50 14.89 -0.79 2.09
N ARG A 51 16.19 -1.07 2.23
CA ARG A 51 16.71 -2.44 2.39
C ARG A 51 16.23 -3.09 3.69
N PHE A 52 16.17 -2.33 4.78
CA PHE A 52 15.64 -2.81 6.04
C PHE A 52 14.20 -3.29 5.88
N PHE A 53 13.30 -2.48 5.32
CA PHE A 53 11.90 -2.87 5.06
C PHE A 53 11.74 -3.92 3.95
N SER A 54 12.75 -4.10 3.10
CA SER A 54 12.76 -5.15 2.07
C SER A 54 13.42 -6.45 2.52
N SER A 55 13.93 -6.51 3.76
CA SER A 55 14.51 -7.73 4.31
C SER A 55 13.44 -8.82 4.40
N GLU A 56 13.82 -10.08 4.19
CA GLU A 56 12.88 -11.22 4.15
C GLU A 56 11.92 -11.26 5.35
N ALA A 57 12.44 -10.97 6.54
CA ALA A 57 11.65 -10.93 7.77
C ALA A 57 10.52 -9.88 7.72
N LEU A 58 10.80 -8.67 7.24
CA LEU A 58 9.81 -7.58 7.21
C LEU A 58 8.99 -7.58 5.92
N ALA A 59 9.56 -8.00 4.80
CA ALA A 59 8.85 -8.10 3.52
C ALA A 59 7.74 -9.18 3.54
N SER A 60 7.87 -10.18 4.41
CA SER A 60 6.83 -11.20 4.62
C SER A 60 5.69 -10.75 5.54
N ASP A 61 5.83 -9.61 6.23
CA ASP A 61 4.78 -9.08 7.10
C ASP A 61 3.69 -8.40 6.28
N SER A 62 2.44 -8.83 6.46
CA SER A 62 1.28 -8.28 5.75
C SER A 62 0.96 -6.80 6.09
N HIS A 63 1.51 -6.27 7.18
CA HIS A 63 1.36 -4.86 7.58
C HIS A 63 2.43 -3.96 6.95
N ASN A 64 3.47 -4.56 6.35
CA ASN A 64 4.50 -3.82 5.65
C ASN A 64 4.01 -3.42 4.25
N HIS A 65 3.51 -2.19 4.14
CA HIS A 65 3.13 -1.60 2.86
C HIS A 65 4.24 -0.76 2.23
N CYS A 66 5.49 -0.90 2.70
CA CYS A 66 6.63 -0.22 2.08
C CYS A 66 6.97 -0.83 0.72
N VAL A 67 7.38 0.02 -0.22
CA VAL A 67 7.80 -0.41 -1.55
C VAL A 67 9.13 -1.15 -1.43
N PRO A 68 9.23 -2.41 -1.93
CA PRO A 68 10.46 -3.16 -1.83
C PRO A 68 11.55 -2.60 -2.75
N ILE A 69 12.78 -2.57 -2.25
CA ILE A 69 14.00 -2.41 -3.04
C ILE A 69 14.35 -3.78 -3.62
N MET A 70 14.39 -3.85 -4.95
CA MET A 70 14.73 -5.07 -5.68
C MET A 70 16.24 -5.19 -5.87
N ASP A 71 16.90 -4.07 -6.21
CA ASP A 71 18.35 -4.03 -6.42
C ASP A 71 18.90 -2.63 -6.14
N VAL A 72 20.21 -2.55 -5.92
CA VAL A 72 20.96 -1.30 -5.72
C VAL A 72 22.21 -1.35 -6.57
N LEU A 73 22.24 -0.57 -7.64
CA LEU A 73 23.35 -0.53 -8.57
C LEU A 73 24.28 0.65 -8.22
N GLN A 74 25.57 0.38 -8.11
CA GLN A 74 26.60 1.38 -7.87
C GLN A 74 27.67 1.27 -8.95
N ASP A 75 27.88 2.34 -9.70
CA ASP A 75 28.95 2.41 -10.70
C ASP A 75 30.29 2.68 -9.98
N PRO A 76 31.33 1.84 -10.15
CA PRO A 76 32.64 2.07 -9.55
C PRO A 76 33.30 3.39 -10.02
N SER A 77 32.85 4.00 -11.12
CA SER A 77 33.35 5.27 -11.64
C SER A 77 32.51 6.48 -11.22
N ASN A 78 31.37 6.26 -10.54
CA ASN A 78 30.43 7.31 -10.18
C ASN A 78 30.04 7.25 -8.70
N VAL A 79 29.95 8.42 -8.08
CA VAL A 79 29.43 8.58 -6.73
C VAL A 79 27.90 8.61 -6.72
N ASP A 80 27.20 7.93 -7.63
CA ASP A 80 25.73 7.83 -7.68
C ASP A 80 25.26 6.38 -7.35
N ILE A 81 24.23 6.21 -6.51
CA ILE A 81 23.57 4.90 -6.23
C ILE A 81 22.23 4.90 -6.95
N LEU A 82 21.99 3.92 -7.81
CA LEU A 82 20.69 3.69 -8.43
C LEU A 82 19.92 2.67 -7.60
N ILE A 83 18.66 2.95 -7.30
CA ILE A 83 17.77 2.02 -6.59
C ILE A 83 16.74 1.49 -7.58
N VAL A 84 16.67 0.17 -7.70
CA VAL A 84 15.66 -0.51 -8.52
C VAL A 84 14.47 -0.84 -7.62
N LYS A 85 13.29 -0.36 -8.01
CA LYS A 85 12.01 -0.57 -7.32
C LYS A 85 10.97 -1.05 -8.35
N PRO A 86 9.85 -1.67 -7.95
CA PRO A 86 8.77 -1.93 -8.90
C PRO A 86 8.24 -0.62 -9.51
N LEU A 87 7.72 -0.68 -10.74
CA LEU A 87 7.06 0.47 -11.36
C LEU A 87 5.77 0.79 -10.61
N LEU A 88 5.76 1.92 -9.91
CA LEU A 88 4.58 2.41 -9.19
C LEU A 88 3.74 3.27 -10.13
N ARG A 89 2.42 3.02 -10.13
CA ARG A 89 1.45 3.92 -10.75
C ARG A 89 1.14 5.09 -9.81
N LEU A 90 0.61 6.17 -10.38
CA LEU A 90 -0.01 7.23 -9.59
C LEU A 90 -1.16 6.64 -8.75
N HIS A 91 -1.26 7.09 -7.51
CA HIS A 91 -2.24 6.57 -6.55
C HIS A 91 -3.71 6.68 -7.01
N ASP A 92 -4.00 7.65 -7.86
CA ASP A 92 -5.31 7.96 -8.43
C ASP A 92 -5.42 7.54 -9.90
N GLU A 93 -4.58 6.60 -10.36
CA GLU A 93 -4.61 6.04 -11.71
C GLU A 93 -4.81 4.51 -11.71
N PRO A 94 -6.00 4.01 -12.12
CA PRO A 94 -7.18 4.77 -12.52
C PRO A 94 -7.83 5.54 -11.35
N PRO A 95 -8.69 6.54 -11.64
CA PRO A 95 -9.39 7.28 -10.59
C PRO A 95 -10.19 6.37 -9.67
N TYR A 96 -10.29 6.73 -8.39
CA TYR A 96 -11.15 6.02 -7.44
C TYR A 96 -12.60 6.02 -7.93
N GLU A 97 -13.23 4.85 -8.04
CA GLU A 97 -14.62 4.72 -8.49
C GLU A 97 -15.59 5.01 -7.34
N THR A 98 -15.17 4.72 -6.11
CA THR A 98 -15.98 4.90 -4.90
C THR A 98 -15.21 5.61 -3.78
N VAL A 99 -15.96 6.19 -2.84
CA VAL A 99 -15.38 6.70 -1.58
C VAL A 99 -14.74 5.56 -0.78
N GLY A 100 -15.26 4.33 -0.90
CA GLY A 100 -14.68 3.14 -0.27
C GLY A 100 -13.26 2.87 -0.73
N ASP A 101 -12.97 3.02 -2.03
CA ASP A 101 -11.63 2.82 -2.59
C ASP A 101 -10.63 3.83 -2.04
N MET A 102 -11.04 5.11 -1.99
CA MET A 102 -10.23 6.17 -1.40
C MET A 102 -9.97 5.91 0.10
N VAL A 103 -11.00 5.57 0.87
CA VAL A 103 -10.86 5.27 2.30
C VAL A 103 -9.97 4.04 2.52
N GLY A 104 -10.10 3.01 1.69
CA GLY A 104 -9.24 1.82 1.71
C GLY A 104 -7.78 2.16 1.43
N PHE A 105 -7.52 2.99 0.41
CA PHE A 105 -6.18 3.49 0.11
C PHE A 105 -5.57 4.28 1.29
N VAL A 106 -6.33 5.22 1.84
CA VAL A 106 -5.89 6.03 3.00
C VAL A 106 -5.61 5.14 4.22
N GLY A 107 -6.44 4.11 4.44
CA GLY A 107 -6.23 3.11 5.49
C GLY A 107 -4.90 2.37 5.32
N ARG A 108 -4.64 1.81 4.13
CA ARG A 108 -3.38 1.12 3.81
C ARG A 108 -2.15 2.04 3.98
N MET A 109 -2.27 3.31 3.58
CA MET A 109 -1.23 4.30 3.76
C MET A 109 -0.89 4.53 5.24
N PHE A 110 -1.90 4.61 6.12
CA PHE A 110 -1.68 4.76 7.55
C PHE A 110 -1.17 3.48 8.21
N GLU A 111 -1.64 2.30 7.79
CA GLU A 111 -1.08 1.01 8.21
C GLU A 111 0.44 0.98 7.97
N GLY A 112 0.88 1.37 6.77
CA GLY A 112 2.31 1.43 6.44
C GLY A 112 3.08 2.44 7.30
N ARG A 113 2.48 3.58 7.65
CA ARG A 113 3.12 4.56 8.54
C ARG A 113 3.23 4.07 9.98
N VAL A 114 2.20 3.42 10.51
CA VAL A 114 2.24 2.81 11.84
C VAL A 114 3.33 1.75 11.87
N PHE A 115 3.38 0.88 10.86
CA PHE A 115 4.43 -0.13 10.72
C PHE A 115 5.84 0.50 10.73
N MET A 116 6.07 1.56 9.96
CA MET A 116 7.36 2.26 10.00
C MET A 116 7.69 2.79 11.41
N HIS A 117 6.72 3.35 12.11
CA HIS A 117 6.92 3.88 13.47
C HIS A 117 7.20 2.77 14.50
N GLU A 118 6.56 1.61 14.38
CA GLU A 118 6.84 0.43 15.21
C GLU A 118 8.30 -0.04 15.06
N HIS A 119 8.86 0.14 13.86
CA HIS A 119 10.28 -0.09 13.58
C HIS A 119 11.18 1.14 13.79
N HIS A 120 10.70 2.17 14.49
CA HIS A 120 11.44 3.39 14.82
C HIS A 120 11.92 4.22 13.61
N VAL A 121 11.25 4.08 12.46
CA VAL A 121 11.49 4.90 11.28
C VAL A 121 10.32 5.86 11.07
N SER A 122 10.60 7.15 10.91
CA SER A 122 9.59 8.14 10.52
C SER A 122 9.85 8.60 9.09
N HIS A 123 8.85 8.47 8.24
CA HIS A 123 8.81 9.26 7.01
C HIS A 123 8.71 10.75 7.39
N ARG A 124 9.54 11.61 6.77
CA ARG A 124 9.57 13.06 6.99
C ARG A 124 8.86 13.80 5.86
#